data_AF-A0A419DCD3-F1
#
_entry.id   AF-A0A419DCD3-F1
#
_cell.length_a   1.000
_cell.length_b   1.000
_cell.length_c   1.000
_cell.angle_alpha   90.00
_cell.angle_beta   90.00
_cell.angle_gamma   90.00
#
_symmetry.space_group_name_H-M   'P 1'
#
loop_
_entity.id
_entity.type
_entity.pdbx_description
1 polymer ?
#
loop_
_entity_poly.entity_id
_entity_poly.type
_entity_poly.pdbx_seq_one_letter_code
_entity_poly.pdbx_strand_id
1 'polypeptide(L)'
;MIKSTKIFIKKKYVRFLDGLVFVVAFVGPLTTVPQVFHIFHTQNADGVSILTWFLYSLVQAVWLLYGVAHKNKPIIISNFFWIFWQMLVMIGAIIY
;
A
#
# COMPACT_ATOMS: atom_id res chain seq x y z
N MET A 1 -0.13 -34.46 -23.94
CA MET A 1 0.79 -34.32 -22.77
C MET A 1 1.27 -32.88 -22.54
N ILE A 2 1.81 -32.17 -23.55
CA ILE A 2 2.44 -30.84 -23.40
C ILE A 2 1.50 -29.71 -22.91
N LYS A 3 0.20 -29.72 -23.29
CA LYS A 3 -0.80 -28.75 -22.80
C LYS A 3 -1.02 -28.83 -21.28
N SER A 4 -0.99 -30.04 -20.71
CA SER A 4 -1.19 -30.27 -19.27
C SER A 4 -0.06 -29.64 -18.45
N THR A 5 1.20 -29.82 -18.89
CA THR A 5 2.38 -29.24 -18.23
C THR A 5 2.37 -27.72 -18.25
N LYS A 6 1.97 -27.08 -19.37
CA LYS A 6 1.84 -25.61 -19.45
C LYS A 6 0.76 -25.06 -18.50
N ILE A 7 -0.38 -25.74 -18.37
CA ILE A 7 -1.45 -25.38 -17.42
C ILE A 7 -0.96 -25.53 -15.98
N PHE A 8 -0.21 -26.59 -15.68
CA PHE A 8 0.34 -26.85 -14.36
C PHE A 8 1.38 -25.79 -13.94
N ILE A 9 2.31 -25.45 -14.82
CA ILE A 9 3.31 -24.39 -14.58
C ILE A 9 2.63 -23.03 -14.37
N LYS A 10 1.60 -22.70 -15.18
CA LYS A 10 0.82 -21.46 -15.02
C LYS A 10 0.15 -21.40 -13.64
N LYS A 11 -0.45 -22.50 -13.15
CA LYS A 11 -1.04 -22.56 -11.80
C LYS A 11 -0.02 -22.40 -10.68
N LYS A 12 1.19 -22.97 -10.81
CA LYS A 12 2.25 -22.83 -9.80
C LYS A 12 2.79 -21.40 -9.74
N TYR A 13 3.01 -20.77 -10.89
CA TYR A 13 3.45 -19.38 -10.99
C TYR A 13 2.43 -18.42 -10.37
N VAL A 14 1.14 -18.56 -10.68
CA VAL A 14 0.07 -17.70 -10.11
C VAL A 14 0.03 -17.83 -8.59
N ARG A 15 0.07 -19.05 -8.03
CA ARG A 15 0.12 -19.24 -6.57
C ARG A 15 1.32 -18.58 -5.90
N PHE A 16 2.48 -18.62 -6.54
CA PHE A 16 3.67 -17.95 -6.03
C PHE A 16 3.49 -16.42 -6.02
N LEU A 17 2.94 -15.86 -7.11
CA LEU A 17 2.60 -14.44 -7.16
C LEU A 17 1.57 -14.05 -6.09
N ASP A 18 0.54 -14.86 -5.86
CA ASP A 18 -0.48 -14.58 -4.84
C ASP A 18 0.16 -14.44 -3.44
N GLY A 19 1.13 -15.31 -3.12
CA GLY A 19 1.91 -15.24 -1.89
C GLY A 19 2.76 -13.97 -1.81
N LEU A 20 3.45 -13.61 -2.89
CA LEU A 20 4.24 -12.37 -2.96
C LEU A 20 3.36 -11.12 -2.80
N VAL A 21 2.20 -11.07 -3.47
CA VAL A 21 1.25 -9.96 -3.36
C VAL A 21 0.77 -9.82 -1.93
N PHE A 22 0.53 -10.92 -1.22
CA PHE A 22 0.17 -10.87 0.19
C PHE A 22 1.28 -10.26 1.04
N VAL A 23 2.55 -10.60 0.80
CA VAL A 23 3.68 -9.98 1.51
C VAL A 23 3.79 -8.49 1.19
N VAL A 24 3.72 -8.12 -0.09
CA VAL A 24 3.80 -6.74 -0.56
C VAL A 24 2.62 -5.90 -0.04
N ALA A 25 1.46 -6.50 0.21
CA ALA A 25 0.33 -5.81 0.84
C ALA A 25 0.69 -5.25 2.24
N PHE A 26 1.62 -5.89 2.97
CA PHE A 26 2.11 -5.36 4.24
C PHE A 26 3.37 -4.51 4.07
N VAL A 27 4.33 -4.97 3.26
CA VAL A 27 5.65 -4.31 3.13
C VAL A 27 5.56 -3.01 2.33
N GLY A 28 4.69 -2.94 1.32
CA GLY A 28 4.52 -1.76 0.48
C GLY A 28 4.24 -0.50 1.29
N PRO A 29 3.18 -0.45 2.12
CA PRO A 29 2.88 0.71 2.97
C PRO A 29 4.04 1.13 3.88
N LEU A 30 4.83 0.17 4.39
CA LEU A 30 5.97 0.44 5.26
C LEU A 30 7.09 1.23 4.58
N THR A 31 7.09 1.30 3.24
CA THR A 31 8.03 2.18 2.50
C THR A 31 7.79 3.67 2.78
N THR A 32 6.66 4.03 3.40
CA THR A 32 6.35 5.40 3.85
C THR A 32 6.95 5.72 5.22
N VAL A 33 7.37 4.71 5.98
CA VAL A 33 7.93 4.88 7.34
C VAL A 33 9.13 5.83 7.35
N PRO A 34 10.10 5.80 6.42
CA PRO A 34 11.21 6.76 6.40
C PRO A 34 10.75 8.22 6.28
N GLN A 35 9.68 8.50 5.50
CA GLN A 35 9.14 9.85 5.37
C GLN A 35 8.51 10.33 6.68
N VAL A 36 7.75 9.45 7.35
CA VAL A 36 7.18 9.75 8.67
C VAL A 36 8.29 9.97 9.68
N PHE A 37 9.26 9.05 9.76
CA PHE A 37 10.40 9.18 10.65
C PHE A 37 11.16 10.48 10.43
N HIS A 38 11.45 10.85 9.18
CA HIS A 38 12.11 12.10 8.85
C HIS A 38 11.36 13.30 9.45
N ILE A 39 10.08 13.48 9.11
CA ILE A 39 9.29 14.62 9.58
C ILE A 39 9.28 14.73 11.11
N PHE A 40 8.98 13.64 11.81
CA PHE A 40 8.85 13.66 13.26
C PHE A 40 10.21 13.74 13.99
N HIS A 41 11.29 13.25 13.39
CA HIS A 41 12.62 13.30 14.00
C HIS A 41 13.31 14.65 13.76
N THR A 42 13.24 15.18 12.54
CA THR A 42 13.86 16.47 12.19
C THR A 42 12.97 17.66 12.54
N GLN A 43 11.70 17.42 12.88
CA GLN A 43 10.67 18.46 13.06
C GLN A 43 10.66 19.43 11.87
N ASN A 44 10.76 18.88 10.66
CA ASN A 44 10.79 19.64 9.43
C ASN A 44 10.06 18.85 8.34
N ALA A 45 9.06 19.48 7.73
CA ALA A 45 8.35 18.97 6.56
C ALA A 45 8.49 19.88 5.32
N ASP A 46 9.57 20.67 5.23
CA ASP A 46 9.85 21.50 4.07
C ASP A 46 9.85 20.67 2.79
N GLY A 47 9.10 21.14 1.79
CA GLY A 47 8.93 20.44 0.52
C GLY A 47 7.93 19.28 0.54
N VAL A 48 7.34 18.94 1.68
CA VAL A 48 6.28 17.93 1.76
C VAL A 48 4.93 18.55 1.38
N SER A 49 4.40 18.14 0.22
CA SER A 49 3.10 18.62 -0.26
C SER A 49 1.93 17.88 0.42
N ILE A 50 1.22 18.54 1.34
CA ILE A 50 0.02 18.01 2.00
C ILE A 50 -1.04 17.60 0.96
N LEU A 51 -1.21 18.40 -0.11
CA LEU A 51 -2.18 18.11 -1.17
C LEU A 51 -1.88 16.77 -1.86
N THR A 52 -0.61 16.46 -2.11
CA THR A 52 -0.21 15.18 -2.71
C THR A 52 -0.62 13.99 -1.84
N TRP A 53 -0.30 14.05 -0.54
CA TRP A 53 -0.62 12.98 0.40
C TRP A 53 -2.13 12.83 0.64
N PHE A 54 -2.88 13.93 0.60
CA PHE A 54 -4.34 13.91 0.64
C PHE A 54 -4.95 13.23 -0.59
N LEU A 55 -4.51 13.62 -1.79
CA LEU A 55 -5.00 13.01 -3.03
C LEU A 55 -4.66 11.52 -3.11
N TYR A 56 -3.46 11.12 -2.67
CA TYR A 56 -3.11 9.70 -2.54
C TYR A 56 -4.05 8.99 -1.55
N SER A 57 -4.38 9.60 -0.43
CA SER A 57 -5.29 8.99 0.55
C SER A 57 -6.68 8.77 -0.04
N LEU A 58 -7.19 9.70 -0.85
CA LEU A 58 -8.46 9.53 -1.57
C LEU A 58 -8.42 8.38 -2.58
N VAL A 59 -7.32 8.25 -3.34
CA VAL A 59 -7.14 7.12 -4.27
C VAL A 59 -7.14 5.79 -3.51
N GLN A 60 -6.42 5.71 -2.39
CA GLN A 60 -6.38 4.50 -1.58
C GLN A 60 -7.73 4.21 -0.91
N ALA A 61 -8.51 5.23 -0.55
CA ALA A 61 -9.86 5.05 -0.04
C ALA A 61 -10.77 4.39 -1.07
N VAL A 62 -10.70 4.80 -2.35
CA VAL A 62 -11.44 4.16 -3.44
C VAL A 62 -11.02 2.69 -3.61
N TRP A 63 -9.72 2.39 -3.57
CA TRP A 63 -9.21 1.02 -3.64
C TRP A 63 -9.62 0.16 -2.43
N LEU A 64 -9.63 0.76 -1.24
CA LEU A 64 -10.09 0.10 -0.02
C LEU A 64 -11.57 -0.28 -0.14
N LEU A 65 -12.43 0.66 -0.56
CA LEU A 65 -13.84 0.40 -0.81
C LEU A 65 -14.05 -0.68 -1.87
N TYR A 66 -13.27 -0.64 -2.95
CA TYR A 66 -13.27 -1.68 -3.98
C TYR A 66 -12.89 -3.06 -3.40
N GLY A 67 -11.82 -3.13 -2.60
CA GLY A 67 -11.37 -4.34 -1.93
C GLY A 67 -12.44 -4.92 -1.01
N VAL A 68 -13.13 -4.07 -0.25
CA VAL A 68 -14.25 -4.46 0.63
C VAL A 68 -15.40 -5.04 -0.19
N ALA A 69 -15.84 -4.35 -1.26
CA ALA A 69 -16.91 -4.82 -2.13
C ALA A 69 -16.64 -6.19 -2.75
N HIS A 70 -15.38 -6.49 -3.07
CA HIS A 70 -14.96 -7.77 -3.66
C HIS A 70 -14.44 -8.78 -2.64
N LYS A 71 -14.49 -8.47 -1.34
CA LYS A 71 -13.96 -9.31 -0.25
C LYS A 71 -12.48 -9.72 -0.45
N ASN A 72 -11.69 -8.86 -1.09
CA ASN A 72 -10.28 -9.11 -1.38
C ASN A 72 -9.40 -8.64 -0.20
N LYS A 73 -9.08 -9.56 0.71
CA LYS A 73 -8.30 -9.28 1.93
C LYS A 73 -6.96 -8.58 1.67
N PRO A 74 -6.08 -9.05 0.76
CA PRO A 74 -4.83 -8.35 0.46
C PRO A 74 -5.02 -6.87 0.10
N ILE A 75 -6.00 -6.55 -0.76
CA ILE A 75 -6.29 -5.18 -1.17
C ILE A 75 -6.77 -4.34 0.02
N ILE A 76 -7.68 -4.89 0.83
CA ILE A 76 -8.22 -4.19 2.01
C ILE A 76 -7.09 -3.85 2.99
N ILE A 77 -6.29 -4.85 3.35
CA ILE A 77 -5.19 -4.69 4.32
C ILE A 77 -4.17 -3.67 3.80
N SER A 78 -3.74 -3.80 2.55
CA SER A 78 -2.75 -2.91 1.94
C SER A 78 -3.21 -1.45 1.96
N ASN A 79 -4.41 -1.19 1.43
CA ASN A 79 -4.90 0.19 1.30
C ASN A 79 -5.21 0.83 2.65
N PHE A 80 -5.65 0.04 3.63
CA PHE A 80 -5.80 0.52 5.01
C PHE A 80 -4.47 1.03 5.57
N PHE A 81 -3.40 0.24 5.47
CA PHE A 81 -2.08 0.67 5.95
C PHE A 81 -1.51 1.83 5.16
N TRP A 82 -1.74 1.88 3.84
CA TRP A 82 -1.35 3.03 3.04
C TRP A 82 -2.00 4.32 3.56
N ILE A 83 -3.33 4.33 3.73
CA ILE A 83 -4.04 5.50 4.27
C ILE A 83 -3.48 5.87 5.65
N PHE A 84 -3.29 4.89 6.54
CA PHE A 84 -2.74 5.13 7.87
C PHE A 84 -1.39 5.88 7.83
N TRP A 85 -0.42 5.39 7.03
CA TRP A 85 0.89 6.04 6.92
C TRP A 85 0.81 7.41 6.23
N GLN A 86 -0.02 7.56 5.20
CA GLN A 86 -0.20 8.83 4.49
C GLN A 86 -0.82 9.89 5.42
N MET A 87 -1.75 9.51 6.29
CA MET A 87 -2.31 10.38 7.31
C MET A 87 -1.25 10.82 8.32
N LEU A 88 -0.33 9.95 8.73
CA LEU A 88 0.79 10.33 9.60
C LEU A 88 1.72 11.35 8.92
N VAL A 89 1.99 11.19 7.62
CA VAL A 89 2.76 12.19 6.86
C VAL A 89 2.03 13.53 6.81
N MET A 90 0.73 13.53 6.52
CA MET A 90 -0.07 14.76 6.50
C MET A 90 -0.11 15.45 7.86
N ILE A 91 -0.32 14.70 8.95
CA ILE A 91 -0.33 15.23 10.32
C ILE A 91 1.04 15.82 10.65
N GLY A 92 2.12 15.09 10.35
CA GLY A 92 3.48 15.57 10.54
C GLY A 92 3.73 16.88 9.80
N ALA A 93 3.34 16.96 8.52
CA ALA A 93 3.53 18.16 7.69
C ALA A 93 2.64 19.35 8.03
N ILE A 94 1.58 19.15 8.83
CA ILE A 94 0.77 20.25 9.38
C ILE A 94 1.38 20.78 10.68
N ILE A 95 2.03 19.91 11.47
CA ILE A 95 2.58 20.25 12.79
C ILE A 95 3.99 20.83 12.69
N TYR A 96 4.82 20.31 11.77
CA TYR A 96 6.23 20.62 11.58
C TYR A 96 6.52 21.05 10.14
#